data_AF-A0A9E3NXT6-F1
#
_entry.id   AF-A0A9E3NXT6-F1
#
_cell.length_a   1.000
_cell.length_b   1.000
_cell.length_c   1.000
_cell.angle_alpha   90.00
_cell.angle_beta   90.00
_cell.angle_gamma   90.00
#
_symmetry.space_group_name_H-M   'P 1'
#
loop_
_entity.id
_entity.type
_entity.pdbx_description
1 polymer ?
#
loop_
_entity_poly.entity_id
_entity_poly.type
_entity_poly.pdbx_seq_one_letter_code
_entity_poly.pdbx_strand_id
1 'polypeptide(L)'
;MRNVLPSAIVAIAFAVMLGGCAQKRAQPAARTAAPTQATPPAAPPSSSEDDADKVKRPRFGEATVYVDGRTTGVMRAPELPASLKARVIDLGEGYKATRYGFVDYATSLGIDVKRVKGMHLYGGSRVVIVDEAEFKRVGAKISFSFVQGDRGKPRVHWPAEKINVNSTIDMLTAVAFYVDKVPPHLTPDPNNRGELVMPDGSKIEGKVPYAPAEQGHGTRVYVDGALVGVVKRKKLTDDIVVKTEGAPDSEPTKFSLTGFAGKLGKGAEQPKAIHLVAGDDVIANLAPETAKSTTFYVPARNQGQILVDVAVGDGKRAAKVSAVQIFVKTAPPARAITSLDEAPAAQPNSGQGRSNDDNE
;
A
#
# COMPACT_ATOMS: atom_id res chain seq x y z
N MET A 1 1.99 -23.99 -67.51
CA MET A 1 3.41 -24.42 -67.43
C MET A 1 3.86 -24.18 -65.98
N ARG A 2 4.38 -25.14 -65.19
CA ARG A 2 5.67 -25.89 -65.33
C ARG A 2 6.85 -24.89 -65.38
N ASN A 3 7.92 -24.94 -64.56
CA ASN A 3 8.58 -25.97 -63.71
C ASN A 3 9.40 -25.27 -62.57
N VAL A 4 10.09 -25.84 -61.55
CA VAL A 4 10.12 -27.12 -60.75
C VAL A 4 11.07 -26.86 -59.52
N LEU A 5 11.14 -27.77 -58.53
CA LEU A 5 12.09 -27.81 -57.37
C LEU A 5 13.54 -28.25 -57.82
N PRO A 6 14.57 -28.66 -57.00
CA PRO A 6 14.61 -29.05 -55.57
C PRO A 6 15.85 -28.65 -54.70
N SER A 7 15.72 -28.95 -53.40
CA SER A 7 16.67 -29.49 -52.40
C SER A 7 18.21 -29.38 -52.50
N ALA A 8 18.84 -29.18 -51.32
CA ALA A 8 20.00 -29.96 -50.87
C ALA A 8 20.03 -30.12 -49.33
N ILE A 9 20.31 -31.35 -48.85
CA ILE A 9 20.56 -31.70 -47.45
C ILE A 9 22.04 -32.12 -47.35
N VAL A 10 22.76 -31.70 -46.30
CA VAL A 10 24.04 -32.32 -45.93
C VAL A 10 24.07 -32.52 -44.41
N ALA A 11 24.26 -33.77 -44.00
CA ALA A 11 24.62 -34.16 -42.65
C ALA A 11 25.97 -34.87 -42.71
N ILE A 12 26.90 -34.53 -41.82
CA ILE A 12 28.13 -35.29 -41.60
C ILE A 12 28.32 -35.46 -40.09
N ALA A 13 28.45 -36.71 -39.68
CA ALA A 13 28.94 -37.10 -38.37
C ALA A 13 30.20 -37.94 -38.58
N PHE A 14 31.21 -37.80 -37.72
CA PHE A 14 32.13 -38.89 -37.41
C PHE A 14 32.75 -38.69 -36.02
N ALA A 15 32.86 -39.78 -35.26
CA ALA A 15 33.51 -39.83 -33.95
C ALA A 15 35.05 -39.99 -34.11
N VAL A 16 35.87 -40.05 -33.06
CA VAL A 16 36.14 -41.28 -32.29
C VAL A 16 37.13 -40.98 -31.14
N MET A 17 36.83 -41.44 -29.90
CA MET A 17 37.71 -42.03 -28.84
C MET A 17 39.09 -41.37 -28.48
N LEU A 18 39.70 -41.47 -27.28
CA LEU A 18 39.49 -42.27 -26.04
C LEU A 18 40.36 -41.69 -24.89
N GLY A 19 40.06 -42.05 -23.63
CA GLY A 19 41.08 -42.24 -22.56
C GLY A 19 41.05 -41.27 -21.36
N GLY A 20 40.88 -41.81 -20.12
CA GLY A 20 40.95 -40.98 -18.90
C GLY A 20 40.47 -41.57 -17.56
N CYS A 21 40.75 -42.85 -17.28
CA CYS A 21 40.71 -43.55 -15.96
C CYS A 21 39.56 -43.31 -14.94
N ALA A 22 38.96 -44.42 -14.50
CA ALA A 22 37.95 -44.47 -13.44
C ALA A 22 38.54 -44.72 -12.04
N GLN A 23 37.81 -44.35 -10.98
CA GLN A 23 37.90 -45.07 -9.71
C GLN A 23 36.54 -45.17 -9.00
N LYS A 24 36.22 -46.38 -8.52
CA LYS A 24 34.89 -46.80 -8.04
C LYS A 24 35.02 -47.45 -6.67
N ARG A 25 34.38 -46.90 -5.64
CA ARG A 25 34.04 -47.50 -4.33
C ARG A 25 33.37 -46.43 -3.45
N ALA A 26 32.46 -46.73 -2.53
CA ALA A 26 31.49 -47.82 -2.41
C ALA A 26 30.44 -47.37 -1.39
N GLN A 27 29.18 -47.80 -1.56
CA GLN A 27 28.08 -47.49 -0.65
C GLN A 27 28.20 -48.35 0.64
N PRO A 28 28.30 -47.76 1.84
CA PRO A 28 28.26 -48.53 3.09
C PRO A 28 26.82 -48.95 3.43
N ALA A 29 26.67 -50.17 3.95
CA ALA A 29 25.38 -50.73 4.36
C ALA A 29 24.89 -50.13 5.68
N ALA A 30 23.58 -50.28 5.93
CA ALA A 30 22.95 -49.91 7.20
C ALA A 30 23.59 -50.62 8.40
N ARG A 31 23.73 -49.90 9.52
CA ARG A 31 24.01 -50.47 10.84
C ARG A 31 22.99 -49.99 11.86
N THR A 32 22.46 -50.96 12.61
CA THR A 32 21.55 -50.79 13.74
C THR A 32 22.18 -49.92 14.84
N ALA A 33 21.32 -49.19 15.56
CA ALA A 33 21.71 -48.13 16.48
C ALA A 33 22.44 -48.59 17.77
N ALA A 34 23.21 -47.66 18.34
CA ALA A 34 23.62 -47.60 19.74
C ALA A 34 23.38 -46.15 20.24
N PRO A 35 23.12 -45.93 21.55
CA PRO A 35 22.40 -44.73 21.98
C PRO A 35 23.25 -43.46 21.97
N THR A 36 22.77 -42.43 21.28
CA THR A 36 23.30 -41.06 21.38
C THR A 36 22.85 -40.44 22.70
N GLN A 37 23.77 -39.87 23.47
CA GLN A 37 23.47 -39.10 24.68
C GLN A 37 22.60 -37.89 24.31
N ALA A 38 21.61 -37.58 25.16
CA ALA A 38 20.73 -36.44 24.94
C ALA A 38 21.52 -35.12 25.01
N THR A 39 21.52 -34.36 23.92
CA THR A 39 22.00 -32.98 23.90
C THR A 39 21.14 -32.14 24.85
N PRO A 40 21.71 -31.36 25.79
CA PRO A 40 20.93 -30.42 26.57
C PRO A 40 20.19 -29.45 25.63
N PRO A 41 18.92 -29.08 25.91
CA PRO A 41 18.20 -28.11 25.09
C PRO A 41 18.96 -26.79 25.08
N ALA A 42 19.12 -26.21 23.89
CA ALA A 42 19.75 -24.91 23.73
C ALA A 42 19.01 -23.86 24.58
N ALA A 43 19.77 -23.12 25.40
CA ALA A 43 19.20 -22.03 26.17
C ALA A 43 18.56 -21.00 25.21
N PRO A 44 17.39 -20.42 25.57
CA PRO A 44 16.83 -19.32 24.79
C PRO A 44 17.84 -18.17 24.72
N PRO A 45 17.93 -17.45 23.60
CA PRO A 45 18.88 -16.35 23.46
C PRO A 45 18.66 -15.34 24.58
N SER A 46 19.72 -15.06 25.34
CA SER A 46 19.70 -14.04 26.39
C SER A 46 19.34 -12.69 25.76
N SER A 47 18.23 -12.11 26.20
CA SER A 47 17.92 -10.72 25.88
C SER A 47 18.96 -9.85 26.57
N SER A 48 19.85 -9.24 25.78
CA SER A 48 20.75 -8.20 26.27
C SER A 48 19.91 -7.03 26.78
N GLU A 49 20.13 -6.61 28.01
CA GLU A 49 19.32 -5.61 28.71
C GLU A 49 19.45 -4.18 28.10
N ASP A 50 20.36 -3.99 27.15
CA ASP A 50 20.63 -2.73 26.42
C ASP A 50 19.56 -2.28 25.41
N ASP A 51 18.52 -3.07 25.15
CA ASP A 51 17.48 -2.71 24.15
C ASP A 51 16.31 -1.87 24.73
N ALA A 52 16.39 -1.48 26.00
CA ALA A 52 15.34 -0.74 26.71
C ALA A 52 15.14 0.71 26.23
N ASP A 53 16.22 1.44 25.90
CA ASP A 53 16.19 2.89 25.67
C ASP A 53 16.33 3.35 24.20
N LYS A 54 16.30 2.41 23.24
CA LYS A 54 16.14 2.78 21.83
C LYS A 54 14.71 3.26 21.59
N VAL A 55 14.49 4.57 21.77
CA VAL A 55 13.29 5.29 21.32
C VAL A 55 13.03 4.91 19.86
N LYS A 56 12.06 4.00 19.65
CA LYS A 56 11.74 3.46 18.33
C LYS A 56 11.27 4.59 17.43
N ARG A 57 12.19 5.14 16.63
CA ARG A 57 11.90 6.16 15.62
C ARG A 57 10.62 5.75 14.88
N PRO A 58 9.56 6.58 14.88
CA PRO A 58 8.26 6.17 14.34
C PRO A 58 8.40 5.64 12.92
N ARG A 59 8.16 4.33 12.75
CA ARG A 59 8.28 3.68 11.44
C ARG A 59 7.32 4.37 10.48
N PHE A 60 7.81 4.73 9.30
CA PHE A 60 7.04 5.49 8.32
C PHE A 60 5.86 4.67 7.80
N GLY A 61 4.67 4.95 8.36
CA GLY A 61 3.41 4.36 7.90
C GLY A 61 2.96 4.87 6.53
N GLU A 62 1.73 4.52 6.19
CA GLU A 62 1.09 4.86 4.92
C GLU A 62 1.00 6.38 4.71
N ALA A 63 1.32 6.83 3.49
CA ALA A 63 1.23 8.23 3.09
C ALA A 63 -0.24 8.67 3.05
N THR A 64 -0.73 9.18 4.16
CA THR A 64 -2.16 9.41 4.39
C THR A 64 -2.58 10.80 3.89
N VAL A 65 -3.76 10.90 3.28
CA VAL A 65 -4.31 12.16 2.76
C VAL A 65 -5.39 12.70 3.68
N TYR A 66 -5.30 14.00 3.95
CA TYR A 66 -6.16 14.72 4.86
C TYR A 66 -6.82 15.91 4.14
N VAL A 67 -8.07 16.18 4.49
CA VAL A 67 -8.77 17.43 4.16
C VAL A 67 -9.27 18.02 5.47
N ASP A 68 -8.75 19.20 5.84
CA ASP A 68 -9.07 19.88 7.10
C ASP A 68 -8.95 18.98 8.36
N GLY A 69 -7.98 18.05 8.34
CA GLY A 69 -7.71 17.07 9.40
C GLY A 69 -8.49 15.74 9.28
N ARG A 70 -9.49 15.64 8.42
CA ARG A 70 -10.22 14.39 8.16
C ARG A 70 -9.48 13.54 7.13
N THR A 71 -9.28 12.26 7.42
CA THR A 71 -8.74 11.28 6.44
C THR A 71 -9.65 11.18 5.21
N THR A 72 -9.09 11.27 4.02
CA THR A 72 -9.82 11.11 2.74
C THR A 72 -9.28 9.99 1.86
N GLY A 73 -8.10 9.46 2.16
CA GLY A 73 -7.52 8.29 1.49
C GLY A 73 -6.07 8.07 1.90
N VAL A 74 -5.39 7.15 1.20
CA VAL A 74 -3.93 7.02 1.25
C VAL A 74 -3.34 7.02 -0.16
N MET A 75 -2.12 7.50 -0.28
CA MET A 75 -1.34 7.49 -1.51
C MET A 75 -0.62 6.14 -1.63
N ARG A 76 -1.33 5.15 -2.15
CA ARG A 76 -0.81 3.89 -2.72
C ARG A 76 -1.41 3.70 -4.10
N ALA A 77 -0.65 3.23 -5.09
CA ALA A 77 -1.18 3.05 -6.45
C ALA A 77 -2.45 2.19 -6.53
N PRO A 78 -2.58 1.04 -5.83
CA PRO A 78 -3.84 0.30 -5.83
C PRO A 78 -4.96 1.07 -5.13
N GLU A 79 -4.72 2.04 -4.25
CA GLU A 79 -5.77 2.79 -3.54
C GLU A 79 -6.09 4.15 -4.19
N LEU A 80 -5.45 4.49 -5.31
CA LEU A 80 -5.79 5.68 -6.08
C LEU A 80 -7.20 5.55 -6.72
N PRO A 81 -8.01 6.62 -6.72
CA PRO A 81 -9.32 6.64 -7.39
C PRO A 81 -9.23 6.28 -8.88
N ALA A 82 -10.19 5.49 -9.37
CA ALA A 82 -10.22 5.05 -10.77
C ALA A 82 -10.38 6.21 -11.79
N SER A 83 -10.88 7.37 -11.35
CA SER A 83 -11.00 8.60 -12.12
C SER A 83 -9.69 9.38 -12.25
N LEU A 84 -8.66 9.06 -11.45
CA LEU A 84 -7.37 9.76 -11.49
C LEU A 84 -6.55 9.32 -12.71
N LYS A 85 -6.36 10.24 -13.64
CA LYS A 85 -5.55 9.99 -14.85
C LYS A 85 -4.06 10.04 -14.52
N ALA A 86 -3.37 8.93 -14.79
CA ALA A 86 -1.91 8.90 -14.86
C ALA A 86 -1.40 9.68 -16.08
N ARG A 87 -0.30 10.40 -15.91
CA ARG A 87 0.44 11.08 -16.99
C ARG A 87 1.75 10.31 -17.19
N VAL A 88 1.99 9.81 -18.41
CA VAL A 88 3.28 9.21 -18.77
C VAL A 88 4.20 10.34 -19.22
N ILE A 89 5.33 10.51 -18.54
CA ILE A 89 6.36 11.48 -18.87
C ILE A 89 7.57 10.74 -19.42
N ASP A 90 8.04 11.17 -20.58
CA ASP A 90 9.30 10.72 -21.15
C ASP A 90 10.46 11.39 -20.39
N LEU A 91 11.43 10.59 -19.95
CA LEU A 91 12.62 11.05 -19.22
C LEU A 91 13.86 11.10 -20.12
N GLY A 92 13.73 10.80 -21.42
CA GLY A 92 14.84 10.60 -22.34
C GLY A 92 15.27 9.12 -22.40
N GLU A 93 16.04 8.79 -23.44
CA GLU A 93 16.66 7.46 -23.64
C GLU A 93 15.68 6.26 -23.61
N GLY A 94 14.38 6.52 -23.87
CA GLY A 94 13.32 5.52 -23.82
C GLY A 94 12.73 5.26 -22.43
N TYR A 95 13.26 5.89 -21.37
CA TYR A 95 12.72 5.78 -20.02
C TYR A 95 11.42 6.57 -19.89
N LYS A 96 10.38 5.93 -19.34
CA LYS A 96 9.08 6.52 -19.11
C LYS A 96 8.70 6.41 -17.64
N ALA A 97 8.19 7.49 -17.07
CA ALA A 97 7.72 7.54 -15.69
C ALA A 97 6.23 7.91 -15.61
N THR A 98 5.48 7.17 -14.80
CA THR A 98 4.09 7.47 -14.48
C THR A 98 4.03 8.48 -13.35
N ARG A 99 3.38 9.63 -13.59
CA ARG A 99 3.15 10.68 -12.60
C ARG A 99 1.66 11.03 -12.49
N TYR A 100 1.26 11.51 -11.33
CA TYR A 100 -0.10 11.92 -11.00
C TYR A 100 -0.09 13.37 -10.49
N GLY A 101 -0.95 14.24 -11.01
CA GLY A 101 -1.03 15.64 -10.55
C GLY A 101 -1.70 15.75 -9.18
N PHE A 102 -1.20 16.60 -8.29
CA PHE A 102 -1.83 16.81 -6.98
C PHE A 102 -3.23 17.43 -7.09
N VAL A 103 -3.43 18.38 -8.02
CA VAL A 103 -4.74 18.97 -8.32
C VAL A 103 -5.70 17.93 -8.92
N ASP A 104 -5.23 17.08 -9.83
CA ASP A 104 -6.05 15.99 -10.40
C ASP A 104 -6.47 14.99 -9.31
N TYR A 105 -5.56 14.66 -8.40
CA TYR A 105 -5.82 13.75 -7.28
C TYR A 105 -6.77 14.35 -6.24
N ALA A 106 -6.59 15.63 -5.88
CA ALA A 106 -7.53 16.33 -5.01
C ALA A 106 -8.93 16.35 -5.63
N THR A 107 -9.02 16.66 -6.92
CA THR A 107 -10.28 16.65 -7.68
C THR A 107 -10.93 15.25 -7.71
N SER A 108 -10.13 14.18 -7.89
CA SER A 108 -10.65 12.81 -7.92
C SER A 108 -11.12 12.30 -6.54
N LEU A 109 -10.65 12.92 -5.45
CA LEU A 109 -11.17 12.74 -4.09
C LEU A 109 -12.40 13.61 -3.77
N GLY A 110 -12.88 14.43 -4.73
CA GLY A 110 -14.02 15.33 -4.57
C GLY A 110 -13.70 16.66 -3.86
N ILE A 111 -12.43 17.05 -3.80
CA ILE A 111 -12.00 18.34 -3.23
C ILE A 111 -12.23 19.44 -4.28
N ASP A 112 -12.91 20.52 -3.89
CA ASP A 112 -12.94 21.74 -4.71
C ASP A 112 -11.59 22.46 -4.61
N VAL A 113 -10.74 22.22 -5.60
CA VAL A 113 -9.39 22.79 -5.70
C VAL A 113 -9.36 24.32 -5.78
N LYS A 114 -10.48 24.98 -6.12
CA LYS A 114 -10.56 26.45 -6.11
C LYS A 114 -10.67 27.03 -4.70
N ARG A 115 -11.13 26.22 -3.74
CA ARG A 115 -11.30 26.57 -2.33
C ARG A 115 -10.11 26.16 -1.45
N VAL A 116 -9.08 25.55 -2.02
CA VAL A 116 -7.87 25.15 -1.29
C VAL A 116 -7.06 26.40 -0.90
N LYS A 117 -6.93 26.62 0.41
CA LYS A 117 -6.17 27.69 1.06
C LYS A 117 -4.70 27.31 1.29
N GLY A 118 -4.35 26.06 1.07
CA GLY A 118 -2.97 25.58 1.16
C GLY A 118 -2.88 24.06 1.09
N MET A 119 -1.69 23.57 0.75
CA MET A 119 -1.33 22.16 0.71
C MET A 119 -0.03 21.94 1.48
N HIS A 120 -0.07 21.14 2.54
CA HIS A 120 1.13 20.74 3.28
C HIS A 120 1.53 19.32 2.89
N LEU A 121 2.81 19.16 2.55
CA LEU A 121 3.42 17.87 2.21
C LEU A 121 4.37 17.47 3.33
N TYR A 122 4.16 16.30 3.95
CA TYR A 122 4.93 15.86 5.13
C TYR A 122 5.89 14.73 4.76
N GLY A 123 7.20 14.89 4.99
CA GLY A 123 8.22 13.90 4.64
C GLY A 123 9.38 13.88 5.64
N GLY A 124 9.71 12.71 6.19
CA GLY A 124 10.72 12.59 7.25
C GLY A 124 10.32 13.40 8.50
N SER A 125 11.19 14.31 8.92
CA SER A 125 10.94 15.32 9.97
C SER A 125 10.48 16.69 9.42
N ARG A 126 10.29 16.81 8.09
CA ARG A 126 9.97 18.09 7.43
C ARG A 126 8.51 18.17 7.00
N VAL A 127 8.02 19.39 6.96
CA VAL A 127 6.80 19.79 6.25
C VAL A 127 7.19 20.80 5.18
N VAL A 128 6.59 20.68 3.99
CA VAL A 128 6.65 21.70 2.95
C VAL A 128 5.27 22.33 2.82
N ILE A 129 5.21 23.65 2.98
CA ILE A 129 4.01 24.46 2.86
C ILE A 129 3.96 25.01 1.43
N VAL A 130 2.91 24.66 0.70
CA VAL A 130 2.49 25.35 -0.53
C VAL A 130 1.27 26.18 -0.15
N ASP A 131 1.43 27.50 -0.07
CA ASP A 131 0.34 28.41 0.31
C ASP A 131 -0.73 28.54 -0.79
N GLU A 132 -1.80 29.29 -0.52
CA GLU A 132 -2.90 29.52 -1.47
C GLU A 132 -2.44 30.14 -2.81
N ALA A 133 -1.49 31.06 -2.77
CA ALA A 133 -1.02 31.77 -3.96
C ALA A 133 -0.17 30.84 -4.84
N GLU A 134 0.78 30.13 -4.24
CA GLU A 134 1.60 29.14 -4.93
C GLU A 134 0.79 27.93 -5.39
N PHE A 135 -0.20 27.47 -4.62
CA PHE A 135 -1.09 26.38 -5.03
C PHE A 135 -1.91 26.77 -6.27
N LYS A 136 -2.46 27.99 -6.31
CA LYS A 136 -3.16 28.50 -7.49
C LYS A 136 -2.23 28.72 -8.68
N ARG A 137 -0.99 29.15 -8.45
CA ARG A 137 0.00 29.46 -9.50
C ARG A 137 0.59 28.20 -10.14
N VAL A 138 0.99 27.21 -9.34
CA VAL A 138 1.77 26.05 -9.82
C VAL A 138 1.22 24.68 -9.39
N GLY A 139 0.18 24.61 -8.55
CA GLY A 139 -0.33 23.35 -7.98
C GLY A 139 -0.67 22.28 -9.02
N ALA A 140 -1.15 22.66 -10.21
CA ALA A 140 -1.46 21.74 -11.32
C ALA A 140 -0.22 21.12 -12.00
N LYS A 141 0.97 21.65 -11.72
CA LYS A 141 2.28 21.17 -12.19
C LYS A 141 3.04 20.36 -11.12
N ILE A 142 2.70 20.53 -9.84
CA ILE A 142 3.21 19.65 -8.77
C ILE A 142 2.57 18.27 -8.95
N SER A 143 3.40 17.23 -8.95
CA SER A 143 2.96 15.86 -9.18
C SER A 143 3.65 14.88 -8.24
N PHE A 144 3.20 13.63 -8.23
CA PHE A 144 3.85 12.53 -7.53
C PHE A 144 3.96 11.28 -8.39
N SER A 145 4.93 10.41 -8.09
CA SER A 145 5.02 9.03 -8.58
C SER A 145 5.19 8.10 -7.38
N PHE A 146 5.34 6.78 -7.60
CA PHE A 146 5.81 5.86 -6.56
C PHE A 146 7.27 5.44 -6.84
N VAL A 147 8.02 5.11 -5.78
CA VAL A 147 9.46 4.78 -5.89
C VAL A 147 9.75 3.48 -6.66
N GLN A 148 8.77 2.57 -6.77
CA GLN A 148 8.86 1.33 -7.54
C GLN A 148 7.77 1.30 -8.64
N GLY A 149 7.56 2.43 -9.33
CA GLY A 149 6.59 2.56 -10.42
C GLY A 149 5.15 2.62 -9.93
N ASP A 150 4.57 1.45 -9.63
CA ASP A 150 3.24 1.27 -9.02
C ASP A 150 3.31 0.84 -7.53
N ARG A 151 4.50 0.58 -6.98
CA ARG A 151 4.67 0.19 -5.57
C ARG A 151 5.54 1.15 -4.76
N GLY A 152 5.47 1.01 -3.44
CA GLY A 152 6.28 1.74 -2.47
C GLY A 152 5.76 3.13 -2.13
N LYS A 153 6.62 3.92 -1.49
CA LYS A 153 6.28 5.28 -1.05
C LYS A 153 6.05 6.23 -2.23
N PRO A 154 5.07 7.14 -2.13
CA PRO A 154 4.93 8.22 -3.09
C PRO A 154 6.05 9.28 -2.93
N ARG A 155 6.56 9.73 -4.07
CA ARG A 155 7.63 10.72 -4.25
C ARG A 155 7.08 11.98 -4.90
N VAL A 156 7.40 13.16 -4.39
CA VAL A 156 7.03 14.47 -4.97
C VAL A 156 7.92 14.77 -6.18
N HIS A 157 7.32 15.33 -7.23
CA HIS A 157 8.01 15.95 -8.36
C HIS A 157 7.60 17.41 -8.43
N TRP A 158 8.59 18.28 -8.23
CA TRP A 158 8.44 19.74 -8.24
C TRP A 158 8.37 20.28 -9.68
N PRO A 159 7.71 21.43 -9.90
CA PRO A 159 7.70 22.08 -11.20
C PRO A 159 9.11 22.59 -11.58
N ALA A 160 9.39 22.72 -12.87
CA ALA A 160 10.67 23.26 -13.37
C ALA A 160 10.80 24.79 -13.16
N GLU A 161 9.67 25.49 -13.08
CA GLU A 161 9.60 26.91 -12.71
C GLU A 161 9.76 27.09 -11.20
N LYS A 162 10.40 28.20 -10.79
CA LYS A 162 10.64 28.51 -9.37
C LYS A 162 9.32 28.46 -8.58
N ILE A 163 9.36 27.77 -7.44
CA ILE A 163 8.29 27.68 -6.45
C ILE A 163 8.77 28.29 -5.13
N ASN A 164 7.90 29.01 -4.42
CA ASN A 164 8.20 29.65 -3.15
C ASN A 164 7.69 28.75 -2.02
N VAL A 165 8.61 27.99 -1.41
CA VAL A 165 8.32 27.05 -0.32
C VAL A 165 9.41 27.13 0.74
N ASN A 166 9.08 26.76 1.99
CA ASN A 166 10.01 26.80 3.12
C ASN A 166 11.15 25.75 3.04
N SER A 167 10.92 24.63 2.33
CA SER A 167 11.87 23.52 2.23
C SER A 167 11.50 22.59 1.06
N THR A 168 12.29 21.53 0.86
CA THR A 168 11.98 20.45 -0.09
C THR A 168 11.98 19.09 0.60
N ILE A 169 11.18 18.18 0.05
CA ILE A 169 11.10 16.77 0.41
C ILE A 169 11.04 15.91 -0.86
N ASP A 170 11.48 14.67 -0.72
CA ASP A 170 11.42 13.63 -1.75
C ASP A 170 10.21 12.70 -1.50
N MET A 171 10.27 11.90 -0.41
CA MET A 171 9.23 10.93 -0.05
C MET A 171 8.17 11.52 0.90
N LEU A 172 6.90 11.22 0.63
CA LEU A 172 5.78 11.63 1.48
C LEU A 172 5.45 10.58 2.55
N THR A 173 4.89 11.09 3.65
CA THR A 173 4.31 10.32 4.76
C THR A 173 2.93 10.84 5.17
N ALA A 174 2.56 12.05 4.73
CA ALA A 174 1.19 12.56 4.71
C ALA A 174 1.07 13.73 3.72
N VAL A 175 -0.16 14.03 3.31
CA VAL A 175 -0.54 15.22 2.52
C VAL A 175 -1.79 15.81 3.15
N ALA A 176 -1.79 17.10 3.47
CA ALA A 176 -2.96 17.80 4.00
C ALA A 176 -3.37 18.94 3.07
N PHE A 177 -4.62 18.91 2.62
CA PHE A 177 -5.29 20.04 1.97
C PHE A 177 -6.11 20.79 3.02
N TYR A 178 -5.99 22.11 3.02
CA TYR A 178 -6.80 23.01 3.85
C TYR A 178 -7.80 23.70 2.93
N VAL A 179 -9.09 23.56 3.21
CA VAL A 179 -10.18 24.06 2.35
C VAL A 179 -11.04 25.01 3.17
N ASP A 180 -11.66 24.49 4.21
CA ASP A 180 -12.46 25.30 5.12
C ASP A 180 -11.60 25.91 6.23
N LYS A 181 -10.61 25.18 6.76
CA LYS A 181 -9.77 25.63 7.87
C LYS A 181 -8.59 26.48 7.39
N VAL A 182 -8.06 27.31 8.29
CA VAL A 182 -6.85 28.10 8.03
C VAL A 182 -5.61 27.18 8.11
N PRO A 183 -4.70 27.20 7.13
CA PRO A 183 -3.45 26.44 7.21
C PRO A 183 -2.59 26.89 8.41
N PRO A 184 -1.99 25.95 9.14
CA PRO A 184 -0.91 26.23 10.09
C PRO A 184 0.30 26.86 9.40
N HIS A 185 1.15 27.55 10.16
CA HIS A 185 2.32 28.26 9.64
C HIS A 185 3.57 27.90 10.43
N LEU A 186 4.75 28.21 9.89
CA LEU A 186 6.01 28.06 10.62
C LEU A 186 6.27 29.31 11.45
N THR A 187 6.69 29.16 12.70
CA THR A 187 7.21 30.29 13.49
C THR A 187 8.44 30.88 12.81
N PRO A 188 8.64 32.21 12.83
CA PRO A 188 9.90 32.80 12.37
C PRO A 188 11.10 32.24 13.14
N ASP A 189 12.09 31.70 12.43
CA ASP A 189 13.41 31.32 12.97
C ASP A 189 14.49 31.76 11.97
N PRO A 190 15.50 32.57 12.38
CA PRO A 190 16.60 32.94 11.50
C PRO A 190 17.41 31.76 10.95
N ASN A 191 17.31 30.56 11.54
CA ASN A 191 17.95 29.33 11.05
C ASN A 191 17.05 28.47 10.15
N ASN A 192 15.85 28.93 9.81
CA ASN A 192 14.85 28.19 9.02
C ASN A 192 14.46 26.81 9.62
N ARG A 193 14.47 26.68 10.96
CA ARG A 193 13.99 25.50 11.73
C ARG A 193 12.73 25.83 12.55
N GLY A 194 11.91 26.78 12.07
CA GLY A 194 10.66 27.18 12.73
C GLY A 194 9.75 25.99 13.06
N GLU A 195 9.07 26.05 14.20
CA GLU A 195 8.08 25.05 14.58
C GLU A 195 6.80 25.28 13.76
N LEU A 196 6.14 24.21 13.31
CA LEU A 196 4.81 24.32 12.72
C LEU A 196 3.80 24.55 13.85
N VAL A 197 3.05 25.65 13.78
CA VAL A 197 2.08 26.09 14.79
C VAL A 197 0.73 26.39 14.17
N MET A 198 -0.31 26.21 14.97
CA MET A 198 -1.69 26.51 14.63
C MET A 198 -1.88 28.01 14.36
N PRO A 199 -2.98 28.44 13.70
CA PRO A 199 -3.21 29.86 13.37
C PRO A 199 -3.26 30.81 14.57
N ASP A 200 -3.57 30.32 15.76
CA ASP A 200 -3.57 31.02 17.05
C ASP A 200 -2.21 30.98 17.77
N GLY A 201 -1.18 30.37 17.15
CA GLY A 201 0.14 30.15 17.73
C GLY A 201 0.25 28.92 18.64
N SER A 202 -0.82 28.14 18.82
CA SER A 202 -0.74 26.91 19.62
C SER A 202 0.18 25.87 18.96
N LYS A 203 0.81 25.01 19.76
CA LYS A 203 1.51 23.84 19.22
C LYS A 203 0.49 22.88 18.58
N ILE A 204 0.92 22.18 17.53
CA ILE A 204 0.12 21.13 16.91
C ILE A 204 0.16 19.89 17.80
N GLU A 205 -1.02 19.43 18.21
CA GLU A 205 -1.17 18.12 18.82
C GLU A 205 -1.23 17.04 17.72
N GLY A 206 -0.39 16.01 17.86
CA GLY A 206 -0.27 14.93 16.88
C GLY A 206 0.62 15.25 15.67
N LYS A 207 0.56 14.39 14.64
CA LYS A 207 1.45 14.48 13.47
C LYS A 207 0.92 15.40 12.36
N VAL A 208 -0.40 15.52 12.24
CA VAL A 208 -1.05 16.31 11.19
C VAL A 208 -2.09 17.24 11.84
N PRO A 209 -2.08 18.54 11.53
CA PRO A 209 -3.01 19.51 12.10
C PRO A 209 -4.48 19.15 11.92
N TYR A 210 -5.28 19.48 12.94
CA TYR A 210 -6.71 19.19 13.02
C TYR A 210 -7.10 17.69 12.94
N ALA A 211 -6.14 16.77 12.85
CA ALA A 211 -6.41 15.35 12.77
C ALA A 211 -6.53 14.75 14.18
N PRO A 212 -7.56 13.94 14.49
CA PRO A 212 -7.64 13.26 15.78
C PRO A 212 -6.46 12.31 15.99
N ALA A 213 -6.01 12.16 17.24
CA ALA A 213 -4.88 11.28 17.58
C ALA A 213 -5.12 9.80 17.22
N GLU A 214 -6.35 9.28 17.34
CA GLU A 214 -6.71 7.90 16.99
C GLU A 214 -7.07 7.73 15.50
N GLN A 215 -6.11 8.00 14.60
CA GLN A 215 -6.25 7.69 13.17
C GLN A 215 -6.06 6.19 12.94
N GLY A 216 -7.05 5.54 12.32
CA GLY A 216 -7.20 4.10 12.37
C GLY A 216 -6.24 3.32 11.48
N HIS A 217 -5.29 2.60 12.09
CA HIS A 217 -4.81 1.34 11.53
C HIS A 217 -6.01 0.38 11.40
N GLY A 218 -6.21 -0.17 10.21
CA GLY A 218 -7.30 -1.08 9.89
C GLY A 218 -7.61 -1.12 8.40
N THR A 219 -8.51 -2.01 7.97
CA THR A 219 -8.89 -2.10 6.55
C THR A 219 -9.70 -0.87 6.14
N ARG A 220 -9.19 -0.12 5.15
CA ARG A 220 -9.90 1.01 4.54
C ARG A 220 -10.97 0.51 3.57
N VAL A 221 -12.12 1.17 3.53
CA VAL A 221 -13.20 0.86 2.59
C VAL A 221 -13.47 2.09 1.73
N TYR A 222 -13.34 1.91 0.42
CA TYR A 222 -13.59 2.93 -0.59
C TYR A 222 -14.80 2.55 -1.45
N VAL A 223 -15.62 3.53 -1.80
CA VAL A 223 -16.73 3.37 -2.76
C VAL A 223 -16.51 4.37 -3.89
N ASP A 224 -16.40 3.89 -5.12
CA ASP A 224 -16.07 4.69 -6.32
C ASP A 224 -14.84 5.64 -6.14
N GLY A 225 -13.86 5.20 -5.33
CA GLY A 225 -12.63 5.95 -5.02
C GLY A 225 -12.69 6.86 -3.78
N ALA A 226 -13.87 7.12 -3.21
CA ALA A 226 -14.01 7.89 -1.98
C ALA A 226 -13.87 7.00 -0.73
N LEU A 227 -13.02 7.39 0.23
CA LEU A 227 -12.90 6.70 1.52
C LEU A 227 -14.18 6.90 2.36
N VAL A 228 -15.00 5.85 2.46
CA VAL A 228 -16.24 5.85 3.25
C VAL A 228 -16.01 5.44 4.72
N GLY A 229 -14.92 4.73 5.00
CA GLY A 229 -14.53 4.44 6.38
C GLY A 229 -13.36 3.47 6.53
N VAL A 230 -13.12 3.08 7.79
CA VAL A 230 -12.13 2.08 8.18
C VAL A 230 -12.84 1.05 9.07
N VAL A 231 -12.58 -0.23 8.82
CA VAL A 231 -13.11 -1.32 9.65
C VAL A 231 -12.58 -1.18 11.07
N LYS A 232 -13.50 -1.05 12.04
CA LYS A 232 -13.21 -1.12 13.47
C LYS A 232 -14.15 -2.17 14.08
N ARG A 233 -13.64 -3.11 14.87
CA ARG A 233 -14.47 -4.18 15.47
C ARG A 233 -15.71 -3.63 16.20
N LYS A 234 -15.57 -2.54 16.95
CA LYS A 234 -16.66 -1.84 17.66
C LYS A 234 -17.74 -1.20 16.76
N LYS A 235 -17.62 -1.31 15.43
CA LYS A 235 -18.61 -0.86 14.43
C LYS A 235 -19.24 -2.03 13.65
N LEU A 236 -18.92 -3.27 14.00
CA LEU A 236 -19.57 -4.47 13.46
C LEU A 236 -20.76 -4.80 14.36
N THR A 237 -21.92 -5.08 13.76
CA THR A 237 -23.19 -5.32 14.46
C THR A 237 -23.91 -6.52 13.86
N ASP A 238 -24.83 -7.11 14.60
CA ASP A 238 -25.35 -8.46 14.32
C ASP A 238 -26.16 -8.57 13.01
N ASP A 239 -26.75 -7.47 12.56
CA ASP A 239 -27.53 -7.40 11.31
C ASP A 239 -26.67 -7.50 10.03
N ILE A 240 -25.34 -7.45 10.13
CA ILE A 240 -24.41 -7.77 9.03
C ILE A 240 -23.65 -9.08 9.24
N VAL A 241 -23.97 -9.85 10.29
CA VAL A 241 -23.40 -11.19 10.52
C VAL A 241 -24.02 -12.17 9.54
N VAL A 242 -23.17 -12.94 8.86
CA VAL A 242 -23.61 -14.07 8.04
C VAL A 242 -23.61 -15.30 8.93
N LYS A 243 -24.81 -15.79 9.27
CA LYS A 243 -24.99 -17.03 10.02
C LYS A 243 -24.75 -18.21 9.09
N THR A 244 -23.73 -19.02 9.39
CA THR A 244 -23.52 -20.33 8.76
C THR A 244 -24.22 -21.37 9.63
N GLU A 245 -25.28 -21.99 9.12
CA GLU A 245 -25.95 -23.09 9.85
C GLU A 245 -25.00 -24.28 10.01
N GLY A 246 -24.94 -24.84 11.23
CA GLY A 246 -24.06 -25.97 11.55
C GLY A 246 -22.56 -25.65 11.65
N ALA A 247 -22.15 -24.38 11.56
CA ALA A 247 -20.76 -24.01 11.88
C ALA A 247 -20.44 -24.26 13.36
N PRO A 248 -19.26 -24.80 13.70
CA PRO A 248 -18.86 -25.00 15.08
C PRO A 248 -18.58 -23.67 15.77
N ASP A 249 -18.82 -23.59 17.09
CA ASP A 249 -18.58 -22.38 17.92
C ASP A 249 -17.14 -21.84 17.87
N SER A 250 -16.20 -22.63 17.35
CA SER A 250 -14.80 -22.25 17.11
C SER A 250 -14.55 -21.47 15.81
N GLU A 251 -15.51 -21.41 14.88
CA GLU A 251 -15.36 -20.62 13.64
C GLU A 251 -15.54 -19.12 13.94
N PRO A 252 -14.63 -18.23 13.48
CA PRO A 252 -14.77 -16.79 13.73
C PRO A 252 -16.01 -16.22 13.05
N THR A 253 -16.76 -15.37 13.77
CA THR A 253 -17.93 -14.66 13.24
C THR A 253 -17.60 -13.95 11.92
N LYS A 254 -18.34 -14.32 10.86
CA LYS A 254 -18.21 -13.73 9.52
C LYS A 254 -19.25 -12.64 9.30
N PHE A 255 -18.82 -11.57 8.64
CA PHE A 255 -19.62 -10.38 8.34
C PHE A 255 -19.72 -10.19 6.83
N SER A 256 -20.88 -9.74 6.34
CA SER A 256 -21.07 -9.37 4.93
C SER A 256 -20.24 -8.13 4.58
N LEU A 257 -19.42 -8.21 3.53
CA LEU A 257 -18.58 -7.10 3.10
C LEU A 257 -19.41 -5.95 2.49
N THR A 258 -20.37 -6.29 1.63
CA THR A 258 -21.32 -5.33 1.02
C THR A 258 -22.29 -4.77 2.06
N GLY A 259 -22.78 -5.58 3.00
CA GLY A 259 -23.62 -5.13 4.11
C GLY A 259 -22.91 -4.14 5.05
N PHE A 260 -21.63 -4.40 5.38
CA PHE A 260 -20.81 -3.43 6.13
C PHE A 260 -20.60 -2.13 5.33
N ALA A 261 -20.32 -2.24 4.03
CA ALA A 261 -20.08 -1.06 3.20
C ALA A 261 -21.34 -0.21 2.99
N GLY A 262 -22.53 -0.81 2.86
CA GLY A 262 -23.81 -0.10 2.74
C GLY A 262 -24.09 0.83 3.93
N LYS A 263 -23.67 0.42 5.13
CA LYS A 263 -23.73 1.26 6.35
C LYS A 263 -22.74 2.43 6.34
N LEU A 264 -21.63 2.32 5.62
CA LEU A 264 -20.65 3.39 5.48
C LEU A 264 -21.00 4.37 4.36
N GLY A 265 -21.71 3.92 3.31
CA GLY A 265 -22.08 4.77 2.19
C GLY A 265 -23.17 4.18 1.30
N LYS A 266 -24.08 5.06 0.84
CA LYS A 266 -25.21 4.68 -0.02
C LYS A 266 -24.74 4.04 -1.33
N GLY A 267 -25.25 2.84 -1.62
CA GLY A 267 -25.09 2.15 -2.92
C GLY A 267 -24.05 1.01 -2.96
N ALA A 268 -23.28 0.78 -1.89
CA ALA A 268 -22.27 -0.30 -1.86
C ALA A 268 -22.85 -1.73 -1.80
N GLU A 269 -24.17 -1.87 -1.71
CA GLU A 269 -24.91 -3.14 -1.67
C GLU A 269 -24.92 -3.88 -3.02
N GLN A 270 -24.80 -3.15 -4.13
CA GLN A 270 -24.83 -3.69 -5.50
C GLN A 270 -23.55 -3.32 -6.27
N PRO A 271 -22.39 -3.91 -5.92
CA PRO A 271 -21.13 -3.63 -6.59
C PRO A 271 -21.08 -4.22 -8.00
N LYS A 272 -20.52 -3.46 -8.95
CA LYS A 272 -20.05 -3.95 -10.26
C LYS A 272 -18.77 -4.77 -10.13
N ALA A 273 -17.93 -4.44 -9.16
CA ALA A 273 -16.74 -5.20 -8.81
C ALA A 273 -16.27 -4.82 -7.39
N ILE A 274 -15.49 -5.71 -6.76
CA ILE A 274 -14.69 -5.38 -5.58
C ILE A 274 -13.23 -5.75 -5.82
N HIS A 275 -12.30 -4.81 -5.60
CA HIS A 275 -10.88 -5.11 -5.48
C HIS A 275 -10.50 -5.28 -4.00
N LEU A 276 -9.86 -6.40 -3.68
CA LEU A 276 -9.20 -6.62 -2.40
C LEU A 276 -7.72 -6.26 -2.53
N VAL A 277 -7.20 -5.44 -1.62
CA VAL A 277 -5.82 -4.92 -1.64
C VAL A 277 -5.06 -5.37 -0.40
N ALA A 278 -3.86 -5.90 -0.59
CA ALA A 278 -2.91 -6.23 0.46
C ALA A 278 -1.60 -5.45 0.22
N GLY A 279 -1.29 -4.50 1.10
CA GLY A 279 -0.10 -3.66 0.90
C GLY A 279 -0.26 -2.77 -0.32
N ASP A 280 0.64 -2.92 -1.28
CA ASP A 280 0.63 -2.21 -2.56
C ASP A 280 0.07 -3.08 -3.72
N ASP A 281 -0.45 -4.27 -3.41
CA ASP A 281 -0.91 -5.28 -4.39
C ASP A 281 -2.44 -5.47 -4.39
N VAL A 282 -3.04 -5.64 -5.57
CA VAL A 282 -4.42 -6.14 -5.70
C VAL A 282 -4.37 -7.67 -5.70
N ILE A 283 -4.99 -8.31 -4.71
CA ILE A 283 -4.94 -9.76 -4.52
C ILE A 283 -6.21 -10.49 -4.99
N ALA A 284 -7.27 -9.75 -5.29
CA ALA A 284 -8.47 -10.29 -5.93
C ALA A 284 -9.26 -9.19 -6.65
N ASN A 285 -9.85 -9.54 -7.79
CA ASN A 285 -10.95 -8.81 -8.41
C ASN A 285 -12.20 -9.70 -8.37
N LEU A 286 -13.20 -9.28 -7.61
CA LEU A 286 -14.44 -10.02 -7.37
C LEU A 286 -15.54 -9.48 -8.28
N ALA A 287 -16.02 -10.33 -9.19
CA ALA A 287 -17.20 -10.07 -10.02
C ALA A 287 -18.47 -9.86 -9.14
N PRO A 288 -19.55 -9.25 -9.67
CA PRO A 288 -20.74 -8.86 -8.89
C PRO A 288 -21.30 -9.95 -7.98
N GLU A 289 -21.47 -11.17 -8.49
CA GLU A 289 -22.08 -12.28 -7.74
C GLU A 289 -21.18 -12.76 -6.60
N THR A 290 -19.89 -12.93 -6.86
CA THR A 290 -18.90 -13.26 -5.81
C THR A 290 -18.82 -12.15 -4.77
N ALA A 291 -18.83 -10.89 -5.20
CA ALA A 291 -18.75 -9.71 -4.34
C ALA A 291 -19.94 -9.61 -3.36
N LYS A 292 -21.17 -9.88 -3.81
CA LYS A 292 -22.37 -9.93 -2.95
C LYS A 292 -22.26 -10.97 -1.84
N SER A 293 -21.74 -12.16 -2.16
CA SER A 293 -21.54 -13.27 -1.22
C SER A 293 -20.24 -13.19 -0.41
N THR A 294 -19.41 -12.16 -0.61
CA THR A 294 -18.11 -12.06 0.05
C THR A 294 -18.26 -11.70 1.52
N THR A 295 -17.69 -12.53 2.37
CA THR A 295 -17.63 -12.32 3.82
C THR A 295 -16.22 -12.04 4.30
N PHE A 296 -16.11 -11.40 5.45
CA PHE A 296 -14.84 -11.16 6.14
C PHE A 296 -14.96 -11.44 7.63
N TYR A 297 -13.83 -11.62 8.30
CA TYR A 297 -13.75 -11.66 9.76
C TYR A 297 -12.58 -10.81 10.28
N VAL A 298 -12.60 -10.45 11.56
CA VAL A 298 -11.61 -9.56 12.17
C VAL A 298 -10.92 -10.27 13.34
N PRO A 299 -9.71 -10.85 13.16
CA PRO A 299 -9.02 -11.59 14.21
C PRO A 299 -8.61 -10.71 15.39
N ALA A 300 -8.47 -11.31 16.58
CA ALA A 300 -7.94 -10.62 17.76
C ALA A 300 -6.54 -10.03 17.48
N ARG A 301 -6.27 -8.84 18.03
CA ARG A 301 -4.96 -8.13 17.92
C ARG A 301 -4.49 -7.79 16.48
N ASN A 302 -5.30 -8.01 15.44
CA ASN A 302 -4.92 -7.81 14.03
C ASN A 302 -4.95 -6.35 13.52
N GLN A 303 -4.75 -5.36 14.40
CA GLN A 303 -4.72 -3.91 14.06
C GLN A 303 -5.92 -3.44 13.18
N GLY A 304 -7.13 -3.99 13.39
CA GLY A 304 -8.32 -3.64 12.62
C GLY A 304 -8.32 -4.13 11.16
N GLN A 305 -7.33 -4.91 10.73
CA GLN A 305 -7.32 -5.51 9.40
C GLN A 305 -8.22 -6.76 9.35
N ILE A 306 -8.99 -6.87 8.27
CA ILE A 306 -9.86 -8.00 8.01
C ILE A 306 -9.10 -9.15 7.34
N LEU A 307 -9.60 -10.37 7.54
CA LEU A 307 -9.28 -11.52 6.71
C LEU A 307 -10.49 -11.83 5.81
N VAL A 308 -10.22 -12.12 4.53
CA VAL A 308 -11.22 -12.49 3.51
C VAL A 308 -10.78 -13.79 2.85
N ASP A 309 -11.70 -14.73 2.67
CA ASP A 309 -11.43 -15.99 1.98
C ASP A 309 -11.37 -15.77 0.45
N VAL A 310 -10.17 -15.78 -0.11
CA VAL A 310 -9.90 -15.55 -1.55
C VAL A 310 -9.67 -16.90 -2.25
N ALA A 311 -10.18 -17.06 -3.47
CA ALA A 311 -10.00 -18.28 -4.26
C ALA A 311 -8.53 -18.45 -4.70
N VAL A 312 -7.97 -19.65 -4.54
CA VAL A 312 -6.61 -20.02 -4.96
C VAL A 312 -6.65 -21.45 -5.48
N GLY A 313 -6.47 -21.62 -6.80
CA GLY A 313 -6.74 -22.90 -7.46
C GLY A 313 -8.19 -23.35 -7.22
N ASP A 314 -8.36 -24.62 -6.87
CA ASP A 314 -9.67 -25.20 -6.51
C ASP A 314 -10.14 -24.88 -5.08
N GLY A 315 -9.31 -24.17 -4.30
CA GLY A 315 -9.54 -23.90 -2.88
C GLY A 315 -9.79 -22.43 -2.55
N LYS A 316 -9.92 -22.15 -1.24
CA LYS A 316 -9.92 -20.79 -0.69
C LYS A 316 -8.82 -20.65 0.36
N ARG A 317 -8.25 -19.45 0.48
CA ARG A 317 -7.24 -19.09 1.49
C ARG A 317 -7.59 -17.74 2.11
N ALA A 318 -7.56 -17.66 3.43
CA ALA A 318 -7.78 -16.40 4.15
C ALA A 318 -6.62 -15.43 3.87
N ALA A 319 -6.93 -14.29 3.23
CA ALA A 319 -5.98 -13.25 2.86
C ALA A 319 -6.18 -12.00 3.73
N LYS A 320 -5.07 -11.35 4.11
CA LYS A 320 -5.09 -10.14 4.93
C LYS A 320 -5.24 -8.89 4.07
N VAL A 321 -6.31 -8.13 4.27
CA VAL A 321 -6.69 -7.00 3.41
C VAL A 321 -6.41 -5.67 4.09
N SER A 322 -5.59 -4.81 3.49
CA SER A 322 -5.38 -3.41 3.94
C SER A 322 -6.41 -2.44 3.38
N ALA A 323 -6.97 -2.71 2.19
CA ALA A 323 -8.05 -1.90 1.64
C ALA A 323 -9.01 -2.70 0.76
N VAL A 324 -10.27 -2.27 0.75
CA VAL A 324 -11.34 -2.77 -0.12
C VAL A 324 -11.81 -1.61 -0.98
N GLN A 325 -11.79 -1.77 -2.30
CA GLN A 325 -12.40 -0.82 -3.23
C GLN A 325 -13.64 -1.43 -3.86
N ILE A 326 -14.75 -0.71 -3.73
CA ILE A 326 -16.06 -1.12 -4.20
C ILE A 326 -16.44 -0.21 -5.36
N PHE A 327 -16.60 -0.79 -6.54
CA PHE A 327 -16.94 -0.07 -7.76
C PHE A 327 -18.44 -0.21 -7.99
N VAL A 328 -19.19 0.89 -7.94
CA VAL A 328 -20.66 0.90 -8.05
C VAL A 328 -21.06 1.65 -9.32
N LYS A 329 -20.62 2.90 -9.45
CA LYS A 329 -20.86 3.72 -10.65
C LYS A 329 -19.71 3.54 -11.64
N THR A 330 -18.48 3.62 -11.14
CA THR A 330 -17.24 3.53 -11.93
C THR A 330 -16.95 2.10 -12.40
N ALA A 331 -16.12 1.97 -13.44
CA ALA A 331 -15.53 0.70 -13.81
C ALA A 331 -14.26 0.45 -12.97
N PRO A 332 -13.97 -0.80 -12.57
CA PRO A 332 -12.69 -1.12 -11.94
C PRO A 332 -11.53 -0.81 -12.91
N PRO A 333 -10.44 -0.19 -12.45
CA PRO A 333 -9.26 0.03 -13.29
C PRO A 333 -8.56 -1.31 -13.56
N ALA A 334 -8.09 -1.52 -14.79
CA ALA A 334 -7.28 -2.69 -15.12
C ALA A 334 -5.97 -2.66 -14.31
N ARG A 335 -5.81 -3.63 -13.41
CA ARG A 335 -4.64 -3.82 -12.55
C ARG A 335 -4.24 -5.28 -12.59
N ALA A 336 -2.94 -5.56 -12.51
CA ALA A 336 -2.46 -6.92 -12.31
C ALA A 336 -2.98 -7.47 -10.97
N ILE A 337 -3.35 -8.75 -10.97
CA ILE A 337 -3.71 -9.47 -9.74
C ILE A 337 -2.48 -10.23 -9.29
N THR A 338 -1.94 -9.86 -8.13
CA THR A 338 -0.79 -10.55 -7.52
C THR A 338 -1.29 -11.80 -6.81
N SER A 339 -0.60 -12.94 -6.98
CA SER A 339 -0.97 -14.19 -6.29
C SER A 339 -0.76 -14.06 -4.77
N LEU A 340 -1.48 -14.85 -3.96
CA LEU A 340 -1.30 -14.84 -2.51
C LEU A 340 0.05 -15.42 -2.04
N ASP A 341 0.78 -16.10 -2.92
CA ASP A 341 2.12 -16.63 -2.62
C ASP A 341 3.21 -15.57 -2.85
N GLU A 342 2.95 -14.59 -3.73
CA GLU A 342 3.85 -13.46 -4.02
C GLU A 342 3.49 -12.19 -3.24
N ALA A 343 2.20 -11.99 -2.93
CA ALA A 343 1.72 -10.79 -2.26
C ALA A 343 2.29 -10.72 -0.82
N PRO A 344 3.02 -9.64 -0.45
CA PRO A 344 3.46 -9.47 0.92
C PRO A 344 2.23 -9.38 1.82
N ALA A 345 2.14 -10.28 2.80
CA ALA A 345 1.06 -10.27 3.80
C ALA A 345 0.88 -8.84 4.33
N ALA A 346 -0.35 -8.33 4.36
CA ALA A 346 -0.61 -6.89 4.53
C ALA A 346 -0.07 -6.30 5.85
N GLN A 347 1.21 -5.94 5.82
CA GLN A 347 1.92 -5.18 6.84
C GLN A 347 1.90 -3.71 6.42
N PRO A 348 1.77 -2.76 7.37
CA PRO A 348 1.95 -1.35 7.06
C PRO A 348 3.37 -1.14 6.53
N ASN A 349 3.46 -0.81 5.22
CA ASN A 349 4.66 -0.82 4.36
C ASN A 349 5.98 -0.61 5.14
N SER A 350 6.60 -1.73 5.55
CA SER A 350 7.80 -1.75 6.37
C SER A 350 9.02 -1.50 5.51
N GLY A 351 9.16 -0.26 5.05
CA GLY A 351 10.26 0.13 4.17
C GLY A 351 11.61 -0.23 4.79
N GLN A 352 12.25 -1.25 4.23
CA GLN A 352 13.67 -1.55 4.45
C GLN A 352 14.47 -0.37 3.91
N GLY A 353 14.77 0.59 4.78
CA GLY A 353 15.96 1.39 4.58
C GLY A 353 17.14 0.44 4.71
N ARG A 354 17.90 0.25 3.63
CA ARG A 354 19.28 -0.22 3.75
C ARG A 354 19.97 0.75 4.70
N SER A 355 20.53 0.24 5.79
CA SER A 355 21.56 0.99 6.48
C SER A 355 22.78 1.00 5.55
N ASN A 356 23.28 2.19 5.24
CA ASN A 356 24.62 2.32 4.67
C ASN A 356 25.59 2.28 5.86
N ASP A 357 25.79 1.09 6.40
CA ASP A 357 26.88 0.81 7.35
C ASP A 357 28.09 0.28 6.56
N ASP A 358 28.56 1.11 5.64
CA ASP A 358 29.78 0.92 4.83
C ASP A 358 30.42 2.32 4.65
N ASN A 359 31.07 2.82 5.71
CA ASN A 359 32.07 3.90 5.70
C ASN A 359 32.58 4.17 7.14
N GLU A 360 33.50 3.33 7.62
CA GLU A 360 34.82 3.72 8.15
C GLU A 360 35.73 2.49 8.28
#